data_AF-A0A844XEC6-F1
#
_entry.id   AF-A0A844XEC6-F1
#
_cell.length_a   1.000
_cell.length_b   1.000
_cell.length_c   1.000
_cell.angle_alpha   90.00
_cell.angle_beta   90.00
_cell.angle_gamma   90.00
#
_symmetry.space_group_name_H-M   'P 1'
#
loop_
_entity.id
_entity.type
_entity.pdbx_description
1 polymer ?
#
loop_
_entity_poly.entity_id
_entity_poly.type
_entity_poly.pdbx_seq_one_letter_code
_entity_poly.pdbx_strand_id
1 'polypeptide(L)'
;MGDFSRKGLLIGYASVVLLSLVPFVVLAIANVPIVDVGTPPYAVFAIAIAVVLIVLRPLWLVARLHPEPIRQLGRDLLNYAPWLLTSGITLLAIAETVEGALSIKQAIPYLNPFWADAALIRIDRILFFGHDAWQATHAVLPSGGTQVIDWLYAIWHPVKVAFCMAMILSFDRRLQLQAVLSFQLSWLLLGNLTAVSLSSVGPVFFSHFWGRDDFAPLIAQLHEGNASRNLFRQISAGSAGHECVCRRHFCDAIHACCHRSAGCAFPERAPAVLAMDRLGLCRDHVFRIDPPWLPLRD
;
A
#
# COMPACT_ATOMS: atom_id res chain seq x y z
N MET A 1 -9.33 -31.50 -19.89
CA MET A 1 -9.34 -30.04 -19.59
C MET A 1 -10.16 -29.38 -20.70
N GLY A 2 -11.34 -28.86 -20.39
CA GLY A 2 -12.28 -28.34 -21.40
C GLY A 2 -11.71 -27.13 -22.13
N ASP A 3 -11.81 -27.15 -23.46
CA ASP A 3 -11.34 -26.08 -24.34
C ASP A 3 -12.05 -24.76 -23.99
N PHE A 4 -11.30 -23.80 -23.44
CA PHE A 4 -11.85 -22.50 -23.08
C PHE A 4 -12.02 -21.71 -24.37
N SER A 5 -13.27 -21.47 -24.79
CA SER A 5 -13.55 -20.72 -26.01
C SER A 5 -12.81 -19.38 -26.02
N ARG A 6 -12.23 -19.01 -27.16
CA ARG A 6 -11.56 -17.71 -27.38
C ARG A 6 -12.41 -16.53 -26.90
N LYS A 7 -13.74 -16.61 -27.03
CA LYS A 7 -14.68 -15.62 -26.50
C LYS A 7 -14.62 -15.51 -24.98
N GLY A 8 -14.55 -16.64 -24.27
CA GLY A 8 -14.45 -16.67 -22.81
C GLY A 8 -13.16 -16.04 -22.30
N LEU A 9 -12.03 -16.26 -22.98
CA LEU A 9 -10.77 -15.59 -22.63
C LEU A 9 -10.84 -14.07 -22.83
N LEU A 10 -11.40 -13.61 -23.95
CA LEU A 10 -11.57 -12.18 -24.22
C LEU A 10 -12.46 -11.51 -23.16
N ILE A 11 -13.58 -12.15 -22.81
CA ILE A 11 -14.46 -11.66 -21.73
C ILE A 11 -13.71 -11.63 -20.40
N GLY A 12 -12.89 -12.65 -20.10
CA GLY A 12 -12.08 -12.71 -18.90
C GLY A 12 -11.10 -11.53 -18.78
N TYR A 13 -10.27 -11.29 -19.79
CA TYR A 13 -9.33 -10.16 -19.77
C TYR A 13 -10.03 -8.80 -19.81
N ALA A 14 -11.13 -8.67 -20.56
CA ALA A 14 -11.94 -7.46 -20.53
C ALA A 14 -12.47 -7.20 -19.11
N SER A 15 -12.93 -8.24 -18.41
CA SER A 15 -13.39 -8.13 -17.02
C SER A 15 -12.26 -7.70 -16.08
N VAL A 16 -11.05 -8.25 -16.25
CA VAL A 16 -9.86 -7.84 -15.47
C VAL A 16 -9.57 -6.35 -15.62
N VAL A 17 -9.59 -5.85 -16.86
CA VAL A 17 -9.35 -4.42 -17.14
C VAL A 17 -10.51 -3.55 -16.63
N LEU A 18 -11.76 -3.96 -16.82
CA LEU A 18 -12.91 -3.19 -16.34
C LEU A 18 -12.92 -3.10 -14.81
N LEU A 19 -12.60 -4.19 -14.11
CA LEU A 19 -12.53 -4.21 -12.65
C LEU A 19 -11.42 -3.30 -12.11
N SER A 20 -10.28 -3.16 -12.80
CA SER A 20 -9.22 -2.26 -12.34
C SER A 20 -9.61 -0.79 -12.40
N LEU A 21 -10.63 -0.43 -13.21
CA LEU A 21 -11.14 0.93 -13.32
C LEU A 21 -12.21 1.27 -12.28
N VAL A 22 -12.83 0.26 -11.66
CA VAL A 22 -13.94 0.44 -10.70
C VAL A 22 -13.59 1.42 -9.57
N PRO A 23 -12.41 1.35 -8.92
CA PRO A 23 -12.09 2.28 -7.84
C PRO A 23 -12.11 3.75 -8.27
N PHE A 24 -11.56 4.04 -9.43
CA PHE A 24 -11.46 5.39 -9.97
C PHE A 24 -12.85 5.92 -10.36
N VAL A 25 -13.70 5.06 -10.92
CA VAL A 25 -15.11 5.42 -11.19
C VAL A 25 -15.85 5.72 -9.89
N VAL A 26 -15.68 4.91 -8.85
CA VAL A 26 -16.31 5.14 -7.54
C VAL A 26 -15.87 6.48 -6.95
N LEU A 27 -14.57 6.77 -6.97
CA LEU A 27 -14.02 8.03 -6.47
C LEU A 27 -14.51 9.25 -7.27
N ALA A 28 -14.58 9.12 -8.59
CA ALA A 28 -15.10 10.17 -9.47
C ALA A 28 -16.59 10.46 -9.20
N ILE A 29 -17.41 9.42 -9.04
CA ILE A 29 -18.84 9.56 -8.70
C ILE A 29 -19.01 10.19 -7.32
N ALA A 30 -18.18 9.81 -6.35
CA ALA A 30 -18.23 10.34 -4.99
C ALA A 30 -17.71 11.80 -4.89
N ASN A 31 -17.21 12.37 -5.99
CA ASN A 31 -16.66 13.72 -6.06
C ASN A 31 -15.58 13.99 -4.99
N VAL A 32 -14.82 12.94 -4.64
CA VAL A 32 -13.71 13.05 -3.70
C VAL A 32 -12.49 13.54 -4.48
N PRO A 33 -11.77 14.56 -3.99
CA PRO A 33 -10.50 14.95 -4.60
C PRO A 33 -9.57 13.73 -4.60
N ILE A 34 -9.19 13.28 -5.79
CA ILE A 34 -8.17 12.24 -5.92
C ILE A 34 -6.91 12.83 -5.30
N VAL A 35 -6.45 12.20 -4.22
CA VAL A 35 -5.18 12.57 -3.60
C VAL A 35 -4.11 12.20 -4.61
N ASP A 36 -3.63 13.20 -5.35
CA ASP A 36 -2.59 13.02 -6.34
C ASP A 36 -1.28 12.66 -5.63
N VAL A 37 -1.00 11.36 -5.58
CA VAL A 37 0.25 10.77 -5.09
C VAL A 37 1.39 10.91 -6.11
N GLY A 38 1.16 11.59 -7.23
CA GLY A 38 2.12 11.73 -8.33
C GLY A 38 2.11 10.52 -9.26
N THR A 39 3.28 10.07 -9.72
CA THR A 39 3.40 8.91 -10.61
C THR A 39 2.81 7.66 -9.94
N PRO A 40 1.84 6.94 -10.55
CA PRO A 40 1.17 5.79 -9.97
C PRO A 40 2.21 4.73 -9.63
N PRO A 41 2.57 4.63 -8.35
CA PRO A 41 3.88 4.10 -8.04
C PRO A 41 3.88 2.56 -8.15
N TYR A 42 2.69 1.91 -8.09
CA TYR A 42 2.55 0.49 -8.42
C TYR A 42 2.62 0.20 -9.92
N ALA A 43 2.18 1.11 -10.78
CA ALA A 43 2.36 0.96 -12.22
C ALA A 43 3.84 1.05 -12.60
N VAL A 44 4.57 1.99 -11.99
CA VAL A 44 6.04 2.08 -12.12
C VAL A 44 6.71 0.80 -11.63
N PHE A 45 6.30 0.28 -10.47
CA PHE A 45 6.81 -0.98 -9.93
C PHE A 45 6.53 -2.18 -10.86
N ALA A 46 5.31 -2.25 -11.42
CA ALA A 46 4.93 -3.27 -12.40
C ALA A 46 5.79 -3.20 -13.67
N ILE A 47 6.00 -2.00 -14.21
CA ILE A 47 6.87 -1.78 -15.37
C ILE A 47 8.31 -2.18 -15.03
N ALA A 48 8.82 -1.79 -13.86
CA ALA A 48 10.15 -2.17 -13.41
C ALA A 48 10.32 -3.69 -13.32
N ILE A 49 9.33 -4.41 -12.78
CA ILE A 49 9.33 -5.88 -12.76
C ILE A 49 9.37 -6.44 -14.18
N ALA A 50 8.53 -5.93 -15.09
CA ALA A 50 8.51 -6.39 -16.48
C ALA A 50 9.88 -6.18 -17.16
N VAL A 51 10.50 -5.01 -16.96
CA VAL A 51 11.85 -4.71 -17.46
C VAL A 51 12.88 -5.67 -16.86
N VAL A 52 12.85 -5.90 -15.55
CA VAL A 52 13.75 -6.84 -14.87
C VAL A 52 13.61 -8.25 -15.46
N LEU A 53 12.39 -8.76 -15.67
CA LEU A 53 12.17 -10.08 -16.27
C LEU A 53 12.71 -10.16 -17.71
N ILE A 54 12.51 -9.10 -18.51
CA ILE A 54 13.03 -9.00 -19.88
C ILE A 54 14.56 -8.96 -19.90
N VAL A 55 15.20 -8.30 -18.94
CA VAL A 55 16.67 -8.17 -18.84
C VAL A 55 17.33 -9.41 -18.24
N LEU A 56 16.71 -10.06 -17.26
CA LEU A 56 17.25 -11.27 -16.62
C LEU A 56 17.31 -12.45 -17.59
N ARG A 57 16.38 -12.54 -18.54
CA ARG A 57 16.36 -13.63 -19.54
C ARG A 57 17.61 -13.69 -20.43
N PRO A 58 18.04 -12.62 -21.13
CA PRO A 58 19.27 -12.64 -21.92
C PRO A 58 20.52 -12.78 -21.05
N LEU A 59 20.56 -12.21 -19.84
CA LEU A 59 21.68 -12.41 -18.90
C LEU A 59 21.82 -13.88 -18.50
N TRP A 60 20.70 -14.56 -18.24
CA TRP A 60 20.68 -15.99 -17.97
C TRP A 60 21.12 -16.83 -19.18
N LEU A 61 20.71 -16.44 -20.40
CA LEU A 61 21.16 -17.09 -21.63
C LEU A 61 22.66 -16.90 -21.88
N VAL A 62 23.19 -15.70 -21.61
CA VAL A 62 24.63 -15.42 -21.66
C VAL A 62 25.39 -16.24 -20.63
N ALA A 63 24.90 -16.32 -19.39
CA ALA A 63 25.49 -17.14 -18.33
C ALA A 63 25.47 -18.64 -18.67
N ARG A 64 24.51 -19.09 -19.48
CA ARG A 64 24.42 -20.45 -20.03
C ARG A 64 25.20 -20.64 -21.34
N LEU A 65 26.01 -19.66 -21.75
CA LEU A 65 26.83 -19.68 -22.97
C LEU A 65 26.02 -19.95 -24.26
N HIS A 66 24.77 -19.45 -24.31
CA HIS A 66 23.95 -19.58 -25.51
C HIS A 66 24.56 -18.77 -26.67
N PRO A 67 24.69 -19.32 -27.88
CA PRO A 67 25.46 -18.71 -28.97
C PRO A 67 24.85 -17.39 -29.49
N GLU A 68 23.53 -17.22 -29.37
CA GLU A 68 22.84 -16.00 -29.81
C GLU A 68 21.77 -15.55 -28.80
N PRO A 69 22.15 -14.96 -27.66
CA PRO A 69 21.22 -14.67 -26.57
C PRO A 69 20.17 -13.62 -26.93
N ILE A 70 20.55 -12.57 -27.69
CA ILE A 70 19.64 -11.49 -28.11
C ILE A 70 18.65 -11.99 -29.17
N ARG A 71 19.12 -12.74 -30.17
CA ARG A 71 18.23 -13.31 -31.20
C ARG A 71 17.30 -14.36 -30.61
N GLN A 72 17.75 -15.13 -29.62
CA GLN A 72 16.88 -16.06 -28.89
C GLN A 72 15.81 -15.31 -28.10
N LEU A 73 16.14 -14.20 -27.41
CA LEU A 73 15.15 -13.37 -26.75
C LEU A 73 14.10 -12.85 -27.73
N GLY A 74 14.51 -12.34 -28.90
CA GLY A 74 13.58 -11.90 -29.94
C GLY A 74 12.64 -13.03 -30.40
N ARG A 75 13.17 -14.25 -30.58
CA ARG A 75 12.35 -15.43 -30.90
C ARG A 75 11.40 -15.80 -29.78
N ASP A 76 11.85 -15.79 -28.53
CA ASP A 76 11.01 -16.05 -27.36
C ASP A 76 9.87 -15.02 -27.27
N LEU A 77 10.17 -13.73 -27.46
CA LEU A 77 9.17 -12.65 -27.44
C LEU A 77 8.10 -12.86 -28.52
N LEU A 78 8.49 -13.24 -29.73
CA LEU A 78 7.54 -13.49 -30.82
C LEU A 78 6.73 -14.77 -30.60
N ASN A 79 7.38 -15.85 -30.19
CA ASN A 79 6.75 -17.16 -29.97
C ASN A 79 5.76 -17.13 -28.80
N TYR A 80 6.06 -16.33 -27.76
CA TYR A 80 5.21 -16.18 -26.59
C TYR A 80 4.47 -14.84 -26.57
N ALA A 81 4.40 -14.10 -27.68
CA ALA A 81 3.80 -12.76 -27.74
C ALA A 81 2.37 -12.70 -27.17
N PRO A 82 1.44 -13.62 -27.50
CA PRO A 82 0.10 -13.61 -26.90
C PRO A 82 0.14 -13.82 -25.38
N TRP A 83 1.07 -14.67 -24.90
CA TRP A 83 1.25 -14.90 -23.47
C TRP A 83 1.78 -13.67 -22.76
N LEU A 84 2.85 -13.08 -23.27
CA LEU A 84 3.43 -11.86 -22.73
C LEU A 84 2.44 -10.70 -22.73
N LEU A 85 1.65 -10.55 -23.80
CA LEU A 85 0.63 -9.51 -23.89
C LEU A 85 -0.42 -9.67 -22.78
N THR A 86 -1.00 -10.87 -22.65
CA THR A 86 -2.00 -11.12 -21.61
C THR A 86 -1.44 -11.00 -20.19
N SER A 87 -0.21 -11.47 -19.94
CA SER A 87 0.47 -11.30 -18.65
C SER A 87 0.75 -9.82 -18.35
N GLY A 88 1.19 -9.04 -19.35
CA GLY A 88 1.39 -7.59 -19.22
C GLY A 88 0.09 -6.85 -18.91
N ILE A 89 -1.01 -7.18 -19.59
CA ILE A 89 -2.34 -6.64 -19.30
C ILE A 89 -2.75 -6.95 -17.86
N THR A 90 -2.62 -8.20 -17.41
CA THR A 90 -2.98 -8.58 -16.04
C THR A 90 -2.10 -7.91 -14.99
N LEU A 91 -0.81 -7.73 -15.29
CA LEU A 91 0.14 -7.08 -14.40
C LEU A 91 -0.23 -5.62 -14.17
N LEU A 92 -0.49 -4.87 -15.25
CA LEU A 92 -0.94 -3.48 -15.18
C LEU A 92 -2.30 -3.39 -14.49
N ALA A 93 -3.27 -4.23 -14.86
CA ALA A 93 -4.59 -4.21 -14.23
C ALA A 93 -4.53 -4.48 -12.72
N ILE A 94 -3.67 -5.40 -12.25
CA ILE A 94 -3.46 -5.61 -10.82
C ILE A 94 -2.84 -4.38 -10.17
N ALA A 95 -1.82 -3.77 -10.78
CA ALA A 95 -1.19 -2.57 -10.25
C ALA A 95 -2.21 -1.43 -10.08
N GLU A 96 -3.02 -1.18 -11.11
CA GLU A 96 -4.10 -0.18 -11.08
C GLU A 96 -5.18 -0.52 -10.03
N THR A 97 -5.54 -1.80 -9.89
CA THR A 97 -6.52 -2.22 -8.88
C THR A 97 -6.02 -1.96 -7.47
N VAL A 98 -4.75 -2.26 -7.20
CA VAL A 98 -4.14 -2.02 -5.89
C VAL A 98 -4.07 -0.52 -5.61
N GLU A 99 -3.61 0.27 -6.57
CA GLU A 99 -3.53 1.73 -6.45
C GLU A 99 -4.91 2.32 -6.14
N GLY A 100 -5.90 2.07 -7.00
CA GLY A 100 -7.25 2.59 -6.80
C GLY A 100 -7.89 2.13 -5.50
N ALA A 101 -7.63 0.89 -5.06
CA ALA A 101 -8.11 0.40 -3.76
C ALA A 101 -7.46 1.13 -2.57
N LEU A 102 -6.17 1.47 -2.67
CA LEU A 102 -5.51 2.31 -1.66
C LEU A 102 -6.10 3.72 -1.66
N SER A 103 -6.34 4.32 -2.83
CA SER A 103 -6.96 5.64 -2.95
C SER A 103 -8.34 5.69 -2.29
N ILE A 104 -9.17 4.65 -2.45
CA ILE A 104 -10.46 4.55 -1.73
C ILE A 104 -10.26 4.58 -0.22
N LYS A 105 -9.29 3.82 0.30
CA LYS A 105 -9.02 3.77 1.75
C LYS A 105 -8.55 5.11 2.29
N GLN A 106 -7.72 5.83 1.53
CA GLN A 106 -7.31 7.19 1.88
C GLN A 106 -8.48 8.18 1.83
N ALA A 107 -9.44 7.95 0.94
CA ALA A 107 -10.66 8.75 0.78
C ALA A 107 -11.72 8.48 1.86
N ILE A 108 -11.58 7.46 2.71
CA ILE A 108 -12.59 7.11 3.73
C ILE A 108 -13.08 8.30 4.56
N PRO A 109 -12.22 9.22 5.06
CA PRO A 109 -12.69 10.39 5.84
C PRO A 109 -13.71 11.26 5.09
N TYR A 110 -13.66 11.29 3.75
CA TYR A 110 -14.59 12.02 2.90
C TYR A 110 -15.85 11.24 2.55
N LEU A 111 -15.78 9.90 2.61
CA LEU A 111 -16.85 8.99 2.21
C LEU A 111 -17.74 8.60 3.38
N ASN A 112 -17.17 8.35 4.56
CA ASN A 112 -17.89 7.85 5.72
C ASN A 112 -17.20 8.25 7.03
N PRO A 113 -17.90 8.88 8.00
CA PRO A 113 -17.36 9.14 9.32
C PRO A 113 -16.82 7.87 10.00
N PHE A 114 -15.85 8.02 10.89
CA PHE A 114 -15.23 6.91 11.65
C PHE A 114 -16.12 6.41 12.81
N TRP A 115 -17.36 6.05 12.49
CA TRP A 115 -18.38 5.69 13.48
C TRP A 115 -18.05 4.41 14.27
N ALA A 116 -17.23 3.51 13.71
CA ALA A 116 -16.99 2.20 14.29
C ALA A 116 -16.04 2.23 15.50
N ASP A 117 -15.24 3.29 15.69
CA ASP A 117 -14.19 3.30 16.72
C ASP A 117 -14.72 3.00 18.13
N ALA A 118 -15.76 3.71 18.56
CA ALA A 118 -16.28 3.55 19.92
C ALA A 118 -16.85 2.14 20.16
N ALA A 119 -17.44 1.52 19.13
CA ALA A 119 -17.93 0.15 19.22
C ALA A 119 -16.77 -0.84 19.28
N LEU A 120 -15.75 -0.67 18.44
CA LEU A 120 -14.56 -1.52 18.39
C LEU A 120 -13.77 -1.47 19.70
N ILE A 121 -13.58 -0.29 20.29
CA ILE A 121 -12.90 -0.14 21.60
C ILE A 121 -13.67 -0.88 22.70
N ARG A 122 -15.01 -0.79 22.70
CA ARG A 122 -15.82 -1.52 23.69
C ARG A 122 -15.71 -3.03 23.49
N ILE A 123 -15.79 -3.51 22.25
CA ILE A 123 -15.65 -4.93 21.93
C ILE A 123 -14.27 -5.45 22.34
N ASP A 124 -13.22 -4.68 22.04
CA ASP A 124 -11.84 -4.98 22.41
C ASP A 124 -11.71 -5.16 23.94
N ARG A 125 -12.21 -4.19 24.72
CA ARG A 125 -12.20 -4.27 26.18
C ARG A 125 -13.05 -5.41 26.73
N ILE A 126 -14.20 -5.72 26.12
CA ILE A 126 -15.01 -6.88 26.54
C ILE A 126 -14.20 -8.17 26.34
N LEU A 127 -13.52 -8.32 25.20
CA LEU A 127 -12.75 -9.52 24.88
C LEU A 127 -11.53 -9.70 25.79
N PHE A 128 -10.91 -8.60 26.22
CA PHE A 128 -9.72 -8.60 27.08
C PHE A 128 -10.04 -8.22 28.54
N PHE A 129 -11.24 -8.59 29.03
CA PHE A 129 -11.63 -8.49 30.44
C PHE A 129 -11.52 -7.08 31.07
N GLY A 130 -11.83 -6.06 30.29
CA GLY A 130 -11.78 -4.65 30.68
C GLY A 130 -10.48 -3.94 30.29
N HIS A 131 -9.47 -4.66 29.78
CA HIS A 131 -8.20 -4.11 29.32
C HIS A 131 -8.21 -3.87 27.81
N ASP A 132 -7.37 -2.94 27.34
CA ASP A 132 -7.14 -2.80 25.91
C ASP A 132 -6.25 -3.97 25.42
N ALA A 133 -6.52 -4.51 24.22
CA ALA A 133 -5.79 -5.65 23.67
C ALA A 133 -4.27 -5.43 23.58
N TRP A 134 -3.85 -4.18 23.36
CA TRP A 134 -2.43 -3.85 23.27
C TRP A 134 -1.71 -4.09 24.61
N GLN A 135 -2.39 -3.91 25.75
CA GLN A 135 -1.83 -4.17 27.08
C GLN A 135 -1.61 -5.67 27.27
N ALA A 136 -2.60 -6.49 26.88
CA ALA A 136 -2.50 -7.93 26.95
C ALA A 136 -1.38 -8.47 26.05
N THR A 137 -1.28 -7.97 24.81
CA THR A 137 -0.24 -8.41 23.88
C THR A 137 1.16 -8.01 24.33
N HIS A 138 1.36 -6.79 24.85
CA HIS A 138 2.67 -6.36 25.38
C HIS A 138 3.05 -7.03 26.70
N ALA A 139 2.09 -7.52 27.48
CA ALA A 139 2.35 -8.32 28.67
C ALA A 139 2.84 -9.74 28.34
N VAL A 140 2.35 -10.33 27.24
CA VAL A 140 2.71 -11.69 26.82
C VAL A 140 3.95 -11.71 25.93
N LEU A 141 4.13 -10.70 25.08
CA LEU A 141 5.26 -10.62 24.17
C LEU A 141 6.55 -10.23 24.93
N PRO A 142 7.67 -10.94 24.70
CA PRO A 142 8.95 -10.58 25.30
C PRO A 142 9.44 -9.22 24.76
N SER A 143 10.48 -8.66 25.39
CA SER A 143 11.15 -7.46 24.88
C SER A 143 11.59 -7.68 23.43
N GLY A 144 10.86 -7.03 22.51
CA GLY A 144 11.06 -7.12 21.07
C GLY A 144 10.10 -8.00 20.28
N GLY A 145 9.10 -8.61 20.91
CA GLY A 145 8.04 -9.34 20.19
C GLY A 145 7.31 -8.47 19.16
N THR A 146 7.05 -7.20 19.49
CA THR A 146 6.48 -6.21 18.55
C THR A 146 7.36 -6.02 17.30
N GLN A 147 8.68 -6.13 17.43
CA GLN A 147 9.60 -6.03 16.30
C GLN A 147 9.55 -7.27 15.41
N VAL A 148 9.47 -8.46 16.02
CA VAL A 148 9.29 -9.71 15.26
C VAL A 148 7.99 -9.67 14.46
N ILE A 149 6.91 -9.18 15.05
CA ILE A 149 5.62 -9.01 14.36
C ILE A 149 5.75 -8.05 13.17
N ASP A 150 6.38 -6.89 13.38
CA ASP A 150 6.63 -5.90 12.32
C ASP A 150 7.46 -6.48 11.16
N TRP A 151 8.47 -7.29 11.49
CA TRP A 151 9.28 -8.00 10.51
C TRP A 151 8.52 -9.07 9.73
N LEU A 152 7.72 -9.90 10.41
CA LEU A 152 6.87 -10.89 9.76
C LEU A 152 5.83 -10.23 8.87
N TYR A 153 5.28 -9.09 9.30
CA TYR A 153 4.38 -8.27 8.52
C TYR A 153 5.08 -7.69 7.28
N ALA A 154 6.32 -7.19 7.41
CA ALA A 154 7.08 -6.72 6.26
C ALA A 154 7.36 -7.83 5.23
N ILE A 155 7.64 -9.07 5.68
CA ILE A 155 7.86 -10.25 4.82
C ILE A 155 6.63 -10.62 3.99
N TRP A 156 5.42 -10.31 4.47
CA TRP A 156 4.20 -10.55 3.70
C TRP A 156 4.21 -9.83 2.34
N HIS A 157 4.84 -8.66 2.24
CA HIS A 157 4.91 -7.89 0.99
C HIS A 157 5.63 -8.65 -0.16
N PRO A 158 6.88 -9.10 -0.02
CA PRO A 158 7.55 -9.89 -1.06
C PRO A 158 6.85 -11.22 -1.34
N VAL A 159 6.27 -11.88 -0.32
CA VAL A 159 5.48 -13.12 -0.52
C VAL A 159 4.27 -12.85 -1.41
N LYS A 160 3.50 -11.79 -1.13
CA LYS A 160 2.36 -11.37 -1.96
C LYS A 160 2.78 -11.06 -3.39
N VAL A 161 3.88 -10.33 -3.58
CA VAL A 161 4.40 -10.00 -4.93
C VAL A 161 4.80 -11.27 -5.67
N ALA A 162 5.56 -12.17 -5.05
CA ALA A 162 5.98 -13.43 -5.65
C ALA A 162 4.77 -14.30 -6.04
N PHE A 163 3.76 -14.40 -5.17
CA PHE A 163 2.53 -15.11 -5.45
C PHE A 163 1.78 -14.50 -6.64
N CYS A 164 1.62 -13.17 -6.68
CA CYS A 164 0.98 -12.49 -7.81
C CYS A 164 1.74 -12.73 -9.12
N MET A 165 3.07 -12.65 -9.10
CA MET A 165 3.89 -12.93 -10.29
C MET A 165 3.75 -14.38 -10.75
N ALA A 166 3.74 -15.34 -9.84
CA ALA A 166 3.53 -16.75 -10.19
C ALA A 166 2.18 -16.96 -10.91
N MET A 167 1.12 -16.29 -10.46
CA MET A 167 -0.19 -16.36 -11.10
C MET A 167 -0.24 -15.61 -12.44
N ILE A 168 0.32 -14.40 -12.51
CA ILE A 168 0.40 -13.58 -13.73
C ILE A 168 1.24 -14.28 -14.82
N LEU A 169 2.27 -15.01 -14.45
CA LEU A 169 3.15 -15.72 -15.39
C LEU A 169 2.73 -17.18 -15.62
N SER A 170 1.56 -17.60 -15.12
CA SER A 170 1.04 -18.93 -15.41
C SER A 170 0.79 -19.13 -16.90
N PHE A 171 1.18 -20.29 -17.42
CA PHE A 171 0.83 -20.71 -18.79
C PHE A 171 -0.62 -21.20 -18.89
N ASP A 172 -1.22 -21.64 -17.77
CA ASP A 172 -2.65 -21.96 -17.70
C ASP A 172 -3.46 -20.66 -17.57
N ARG A 173 -4.11 -20.27 -18.69
CA ARG A 173 -4.93 -19.07 -18.81
C ARG A 173 -6.13 -19.05 -17.90
N ARG A 174 -6.73 -20.21 -17.67
CA ARG A 174 -7.90 -20.31 -16.82
C ARG A 174 -7.48 -20.06 -15.38
N LEU A 175 -6.40 -20.70 -14.94
CA LEU A 175 -5.84 -20.48 -13.61
C LEU A 175 -5.43 -19.01 -13.43
N GLN A 176 -4.73 -18.44 -14.41
CA GLN A 176 -4.32 -17.02 -14.40
C GLN A 176 -5.54 -16.10 -14.21
N LEU A 177 -6.57 -16.22 -15.07
CA LEU A 177 -7.77 -15.38 -14.97
C LEU A 177 -8.52 -15.59 -13.67
N GLN A 178 -8.70 -16.83 -13.22
CA GLN A 178 -9.37 -17.12 -11.96
C GLN A 178 -8.64 -16.49 -10.77
N ALA A 179 -7.32 -16.63 -10.71
CA ALA A 179 -6.50 -16.05 -9.64
C ALA A 179 -6.55 -14.52 -9.66
N VAL A 180 -6.36 -13.90 -10.83
CA VAL A 180 -6.36 -12.43 -10.97
C VAL A 180 -7.73 -11.85 -10.64
N LEU A 181 -8.82 -12.41 -11.17
CA LEU A 181 -10.17 -11.94 -10.87
C LEU A 181 -10.50 -12.12 -9.38
N SER A 182 -10.14 -13.27 -8.79
CA SER A 182 -10.35 -13.50 -7.35
C SER A 182 -9.58 -12.50 -6.50
N PHE A 183 -8.34 -12.18 -6.90
CA PHE A 183 -7.54 -11.17 -6.23
C PHE A 183 -8.20 -9.79 -6.32
N GLN A 184 -8.58 -9.33 -7.52
CA GLN A 184 -9.25 -8.05 -7.71
C GLN A 184 -10.55 -7.97 -6.90
N LEU A 185 -11.41 -8.98 -6.98
CA LEU A 185 -12.67 -9.02 -6.23
C LEU A 185 -12.44 -9.04 -4.72
N SER A 186 -11.41 -9.73 -4.24
CA SER A 186 -11.08 -9.72 -2.81
C SER A 186 -10.65 -8.33 -2.35
N TRP A 187 -9.85 -7.62 -3.14
CA TRP A 187 -9.42 -6.26 -2.81
C TRP A 187 -10.58 -5.24 -2.88
N LEU A 188 -11.40 -5.33 -3.92
CA LEU A 188 -12.50 -4.40 -4.15
C LEU A 188 -13.67 -4.64 -3.20
N LEU A 189 -14.11 -5.90 -3.06
CA LEU A 189 -15.25 -6.27 -2.22
C LEU A 189 -14.80 -6.40 -0.77
N LEU A 190 -13.99 -7.40 -0.43
CA LEU A 190 -13.63 -7.62 0.98
C LEU A 190 -12.77 -6.50 1.54
N GLY A 191 -11.84 -5.96 0.77
CA GLY A 191 -10.97 -4.86 1.21
C GLY A 191 -11.72 -3.55 1.36
N ASN A 192 -12.23 -2.99 0.27
CA ASN A 192 -12.76 -1.62 0.29
C ASN A 192 -14.18 -1.55 0.86
N LEU A 193 -15.08 -2.49 0.52
CA LEU A 193 -16.45 -2.45 1.07
C LEU A 193 -16.41 -2.57 2.59
N THR A 194 -15.61 -3.49 3.13
CA THR A 194 -15.47 -3.65 4.58
C THR A 194 -14.81 -2.43 5.21
N ALA A 195 -13.76 -1.87 4.59
CA ALA A 195 -13.07 -0.70 5.12
C ALA A 195 -13.98 0.55 5.18
N VAL A 196 -14.78 0.79 4.14
CA VAL A 196 -15.75 1.90 4.13
C VAL A 196 -16.90 1.61 5.08
N SER A 197 -17.42 0.39 5.12
CA SER A 197 -18.57 0.03 5.97
C SER A 197 -18.18 0.10 7.45
N LEU A 198 -17.08 -0.54 7.85
CA LEU A 198 -16.54 -0.56 9.21
C LEU A 198 -15.47 0.54 9.39
N SER A 199 -15.81 1.76 8.97
CA SER A 199 -14.90 2.91 9.01
C SER A 199 -14.41 3.16 10.44
N SER A 200 -13.11 2.90 10.65
CA SER A 200 -12.39 3.12 11.90
C SER A 200 -11.03 3.76 11.59
N VAL A 201 -10.65 4.75 12.40
CA VAL A 201 -9.33 5.40 12.30
C VAL A 201 -8.25 4.61 13.04
N GLY A 202 -8.65 3.81 14.02
CA GLY A 202 -7.75 3.01 14.84
C GLY A 202 -6.98 3.81 15.90
N PRO A 203 -6.25 3.12 16.80
CA PRO A 203 -5.67 3.72 18.00
C PRO A 203 -4.54 4.73 17.72
N VAL A 204 -3.83 4.57 16.60
CA VAL A 204 -2.68 5.43 16.24
C VAL A 204 -3.09 6.86 15.92
N PHE A 205 -4.26 7.04 15.33
CA PHE A 205 -4.76 8.34 14.89
C PHE A 205 -5.97 8.79 15.72
N PHE A 206 -6.36 8.03 16.76
CA PHE A 206 -7.55 8.29 17.56
C PHE A 206 -7.53 9.67 18.21
N SER A 207 -6.39 10.08 18.79
CA SER A 207 -6.25 11.40 19.41
C SER A 207 -6.39 12.55 18.41
N HIS A 208 -5.97 12.35 17.17
CA HIS A 208 -6.10 13.35 16.12
C HIS A 208 -7.55 13.62 15.73
N PHE A 209 -8.36 12.57 15.58
CA PHE A 209 -9.75 12.70 15.13
C PHE A 209 -10.74 12.99 16.25
N TRP A 210 -10.47 12.51 17.47
CA TRP A 210 -11.39 12.61 18.60
C TRP A 210 -10.93 13.56 19.71
N GLY A 211 -9.68 14.06 19.66
CA GLY A 211 -9.13 14.93 20.70
C GLY A 211 -8.95 14.25 22.06
N ARG A 212 -8.81 12.91 22.07
CA ARG A 212 -8.74 12.09 23.28
C ARG A 212 -7.46 11.25 23.31
N ASP A 213 -6.85 11.15 24.49
CA ASP A 213 -5.55 10.49 24.68
C ASP A 213 -5.65 9.05 25.20
N ASP A 214 -6.77 8.35 24.95
CA ASP A 214 -7.00 6.98 25.43
C ASP A 214 -5.84 6.01 25.08
N PHE A 215 -5.20 6.21 23.92
CA PHE A 215 -4.09 5.38 23.44
C PHE A 215 -2.71 6.04 23.57
N ALA A 216 -2.57 7.18 24.24
CA ALA A 216 -1.27 7.85 24.42
C ALA A 216 -0.18 6.93 25.03
N PRO A 217 -0.48 6.06 26.03
CA PRO A 217 0.51 5.13 26.56
C PRO A 217 1.04 4.13 25.52
N LEU A 218 0.16 3.63 24.63
CA LEU A 218 0.55 2.75 23.54
C LEU A 218 1.52 3.45 22.59
N ILE A 219 1.22 4.70 22.20
CA ILE A 219 2.08 5.46 21.29
C ILE A 219 3.46 5.73 21.91
N ALA A 220 3.52 6.03 23.21
CA ALA A 220 4.78 6.19 23.93
C ALA A 220 5.63 4.91 23.87
N GLN A 221 5.05 3.74 24.16
CA GLN A 221 5.78 2.46 24.09
C GLN A 221 6.28 2.14 22.68
N LEU A 222 5.48 2.41 21.65
CA LEU A 222 5.89 2.20 20.26
C LEU A 222 7.05 3.12 19.85
N HIS A 223 7.10 4.35 20.35
CA HIS A 223 8.20 5.29 20.10
C HIS A 223 9.50 4.85 20.77
N GLU A 224 9.44 4.42 22.03
CA GLU A 224 10.59 3.85 22.74
C GLU A 224 11.16 2.63 21.99
N GLY A 225 10.28 1.75 21.50
CA GLY A 225 10.66 0.57 20.72
C GLY A 225 11.15 0.86 19.29
N ASN A 226 10.94 2.07 18.75
CA ASN A 226 11.41 2.49 17.43
C ASN A 226 12.73 3.27 17.47
N ALA A 227 12.99 4.03 18.54
CA ALA A 227 14.24 4.78 18.71
C ALA A 227 15.49 3.87 18.69
N SER A 228 15.33 2.59 19.04
CA SER A 228 16.37 1.56 18.98
C SER A 228 16.71 1.05 17.57
N ARG A 229 16.03 1.51 16.50
CA ARG A 229 16.10 0.92 15.14
C ARG A 229 16.72 1.80 14.03
N ASN A 230 17.48 2.84 14.35
CA ASN A 230 18.03 3.76 13.32
C ASN A 230 18.87 3.08 12.20
N LEU A 231 19.29 1.81 12.36
CA LEU A 231 20.09 1.08 11.37
C LEU A 231 19.28 0.39 10.25
N PHE A 232 18.05 -0.09 10.51
CA PHE A 232 17.29 -0.88 9.53
C PHE A 232 16.42 -0.03 8.57
N ARG A 233 16.07 1.18 9.00
CA ARG A 233 15.24 2.15 8.25
C ARG A 233 15.90 2.62 6.94
N GLN A 234 17.24 2.57 6.86
CA GLN A 234 17.97 2.95 5.65
C GLN A 234 17.89 1.90 4.53
N ILE A 235 17.71 0.62 4.86
CA ILE A 235 17.65 -0.47 3.88
C ILE A 235 16.24 -0.63 3.31
N SER A 236 15.20 -0.45 4.14
CA SER A 236 13.80 -0.55 3.72
C SER A 236 13.25 0.71 3.04
N ALA A 237 13.95 1.85 3.11
CA ALA A 237 13.54 3.10 2.44
C ALA A 237 13.40 2.97 0.91
N GLY A 238 14.08 1.99 0.29
CA GLY A 238 13.96 1.73 -1.15
C GLY A 238 12.65 1.04 -1.58
N SER A 239 11.99 0.31 -0.66
CA SER A 239 10.73 -0.42 -0.94
C SER A 239 9.52 0.15 -0.17
N ALA A 240 9.76 0.86 0.94
CA ALA A 240 8.76 1.51 1.78
C ALA A 240 8.41 2.96 1.36
N GLY A 241 8.98 3.45 0.25
CA GLY A 241 8.71 4.80 -0.26
C GLY A 241 7.21 5.07 -0.42
N HIS A 242 6.43 4.08 -0.85
CA HIS A 242 4.98 4.21 -1.00
C HIS A 242 4.20 4.31 0.30
N GLU A 243 4.56 3.55 1.33
CA GLU A 243 3.84 3.61 2.61
C GLU A 243 4.15 4.92 3.33
N CYS A 244 5.38 5.43 3.19
CA CYS A 244 5.74 6.79 3.64
C CYS A 244 5.00 7.88 2.85
N VAL A 245 4.92 7.75 1.52
CA VAL A 245 4.18 8.69 0.64
C VAL A 245 2.68 8.63 0.95
N CYS A 246 2.09 7.45 1.05
CA CYS A 246 0.70 7.25 1.50
C CYS A 246 0.45 7.81 2.89
N ARG A 247 1.39 7.66 3.84
CA ARG A 247 1.27 8.24 5.19
C ARG A 247 1.31 9.76 5.15
N ARG A 248 2.18 10.36 4.33
CA ARG A 248 2.26 11.82 4.14
C ARG A 248 1.00 12.37 3.50
N HIS A 249 0.54 11.76 2.42
CA HIS A 249 -0.67 12.18 1.71
C HIS A 249 -1.96 11.90 2.48
N PHE A 250 -2.01 10.83 3.30
CA PHE A 250 -3.10 10.61 4.25
C PHE A 250 -3.12 11.73 5.30
N CYS A 251 -1.96 12.11 5.86
CA CYS A 251 -1.88 13.28 6.74
C CYS A 251 -2.30 14.58 6.03
N ASP A 252 -1.87 14.82 4.79
CA ASP A 252 -2.24 16.01 4.02
C ASP A 252 -3.73 16.04 3.68
N ALA A 253 -4.32 14.89 3.33
CA ALA A 253 -5.76 14.73 3.12
C ALA A 253 -6.54 14.98 4.41
N ILE A 254 -6.00 14.57 5.56
CA ILE A 254 -6.57 14.88 6.88
C ILE A 254 -6.49 16.40 7.17
N HIS A 255 -5.35 17.04 6.91
CA HIS A 255 -5.18 18.49 7.07
C HIS A 255 -6.14 19.29 6.16
N ALA A 256 -6.34 18.86 4.91
CA ALA A 256 -7.27 19.49 3.97
C ALA A 256 -8.74 19.34 4.39
N CYS A 257 -9.11 18.24 5.04
CA CYS A 257 -10.43 18.05 5.65
C CYS A 257 -10.65 19.04 6.80
N CYS A 258 -9.65 19.19 7.68
CA CYS A 258 -9.67 20.09 8.83
C CYS A 258 -9.84 21.57 8.44
N HIS A 259 -9.18 22.02 7.37
CA HIS A 259 -9.37 23.38 6.85
C HIS A 259 -10.78 23.63 6.29
N ARG A 260 -11.47 22.60 5.79
CA ARG A 260 -12.82 22.71 5.24
C ARG A 260 -13.90 22.68 6.31
N SER A 261 -13.68 21.92 7.40
CA SER A 261 -14.55 21.90 8.58
C SER A 261 -14.34 23.09 9.53
N ALA A 262 -13.19 23.78 9.45
CA ALA A 262 -12.92 25.03 10.19
C ALA A 262 -13.78 26.24 9.75
N GLY A 263 -14.66 26.09 8.74
CA GLY A 263 -15.74 27.03 8.46
C GLY A 263 -16.86 27.03 9.53
N CYS A 264 -16.86 26.03 10.43
CA CYS A 264 -17.67 26.01 11.64
C CYS A 264 -16.82 26.58 12.79
N ALA A 265 -17.21 27.75 13.29
CA ALA A 265 -16.49 28.51 14.30
C ALA A 265 -16.06 27.67 15.53
N PHE A 266 -14.77 27.36 15.62
CA PHE A 266 -14.09 27.01 16.86
C PHE A 266 -13.10 28.14 17.19
N PRO A 267 -13.21 28.79 18.36
CA PRO A 267 -12.30 29.87 18.74
C PRO A 267 -10.95 29.30 19.17
N GLU A 268 -9.90 30.07 18.89
CA GLU A 268 -8.50 29.89 19.27
C GLU A 268 -7.68 28.87 18.46
N ARG A 269 -6.56 29.36 17.93
CA ARG A 269 -5.50 28.55 17.31
C ARG A 269 -5.06 27.50 18.32
N ALA A 270 -5.43 26.24 18.06
CA ALA A 270 -5.15 25.15 18.97
C ALA A 270 -3.63 25.01 19.21
N PRO A 271 -3.17 24.86 20.47
CA PRO A 271 -1.76 24.63 20.83
C PRO A 271 -1.14 23.37 20.19
N ALA A 272 -1.93 22.54 19.52
CA ALA A 272 -1.51 21.38 18.75
C ALA A 272 -0.61 21.72 17.54
N VAL A 273 -0.79 22.89 16.90
CA VAL A 273 0.07 23.31 15.77
C VAL A 273 1.51 23.56 16.24
N LEU A 274 1.68 24.07 17.46
CA LEU A 274 2.97 24.25 18.13
C LEU A 274 3.59 22.92 18.62
N ALA A 275 2.77 21.91 18.92
CA ALA A 275 3.23 20.58 19.31
C ALA A 275 3.77 19.77 18.12
N MET A 276 3.18 19.92 16.93
CA MET A 276 3.63 19.25 15.69
C MET A 276 5.00 19.75 15.21
N ASP A 277 5.30 21.04 15.43
CA ASP A 277 6.62 21.62 15.10
C ASP A 277 7.72 21.12 16.06
N ARG A 278 7.37 20.80 17.32
CA ARG A 278 8.27 20.17 18.30
C ARG A 278 8.48 18.68 18.07
N LEU A 279 7.52 17.98 17.47
CA LEU A 279 7.59 16.54 17.17
C LEU A 279 8.35 16.21 15.86
N GLY A 280 8.80 17.22 15.11
CA GLY A 280 9.61 17.01 13.89
C GLY A 280 8.86 16.33 12.75
N LEU A 281 7.54 16.15 12.85
CA LEU A 281 6.69 15.47 11.86
C LEU A 281 6.39 16.32 10.63
N CYS A 282 6.64 17.64 10.69
CA CYS A 282 6.42 18.61 9.62
C CYS A 282 7.69 19.36 9.19
N ARG A 283 8.90 18.92 9.54
CA ARG A 283 10.10 19.51 8.92
C ARG A 283 10.32 18.94 7.54
N ASP A 284 10.28 19.83 6.56
CA ASP A 284 10.76 19.66 5.20
C ASP A 284 12.20 19.15 5.18
N HIS A 285 12.38 17.83 5.26
CA HIS A 285 13.53 17.20 4.64
C HIS A 285 13.26 17.12 3.14
N VAL A 286 13.39 18.27 2.48
CA VAL A 286 13.95 18.28 1.14
C VAL A 286 15.27 17.52 1.27
N PHE A 287 15.36 16.34 0.67
CA PHE A 287 16.64 15.67 0.45
C PHE A 287 17.52 16.61 -0.39
N ARG A 288 18.28 17.50 0.25
CA ARG A 288 19.52 17.99 -0.33
C ARG A 288 20.50 16.83 -0.23
N ILE A 289 20.67 16.15 -1.35
CA ILE A 289 21.86 15.33 -1.58
C ILE A 289 22.99 16.35 -1.76
N ASP A 290 23.67 16.71 -0.68
CA ASP A 290 24.98 17.34 -0.81
C ASP A 290 25.96 16.24 -1.23
N PRO A 291 26.59 16.33 -2.43
CA PRO A 291 27.52 15.30 -2.87
C PRO A 291 28.74 15.24 -1.95
N PRO A 292 29.28 14.05 -1.64
CA PRO A 292 30.27 13.82 -0.58
C PRO A 292 31.68 14.37 -0.85
N TRP A 293 31.85 15.35 -1.76
CA TRP A 293 33.17 15.86 -2.18
C TRP A 293 33.30 17.39 -2.20
N LEU A 294 32.40 18.13 -1.55
CA LEU A 294 32.60 19.58 -1.38
C LEU A 294 33.40 19.86 -0.09
N PRO A 295 34.57 20.51 -0.17
CA PRO A 295 35.32 20.89 1.02
C PRO A 295 34.57 21.98 1.77
N LEU A 296 34.53 21.83 3.10
CA LEU A 296 34.07 22.85 4.04
C LEU A 296 34.84 24.15 3.76
N ARG A 297 34.12 25.22 3.44
CA ARG A 297 34.69 26.58 3.47
C ARG A 297 34.59 27.10 4.90
N ASP A 298 35.68 27.74 5.31
CA ASP A 298 35.98 28.31 6.63
C ASP A 298 34.88 29.20 7.20
#